data_AF-B4Q2L7-F1
#
_entry.id   AF-B4Q2L7-F1
#
_cell.length_a   1.000
_cell.length_b   1.000
_cell.length_c   1.000
_cell.angle_alpha   90.00
_cell.angle_beta   90.00
_cell.angle_gamma   90.00
#
_symmetry.space_group_name_H-M   'P 1'
#
loop_
_entity.id
_entity.type
_entity.pdbx_description
1 polymer ?
#
loop_
_entity_poly.entity_id
_entity_poly.type
_entity_poly.pdbx_seq_one_letter_code
_entity_poly.pdbx_strand_id
1 'polypeptide(L)'
;MIYSFKQILKQQPASLPSNSVSKMNIFPPYTVLLISLRILSVHAMSFDLPYYGYNSYLDGYLDNANDDIFPEELNCEGDGSAAATMEPPPLLGCTTRSSYPSGCENREKCDKDRDRDREKDRDCDRDRDGDRERDWDRNRNGNRDRDRDKDRDNDRNRDRNNYDSSESDTNKSRLKATHIAQNAAQVAKAANDAQAAAAMDASRQVKMQLADKAICAARAADAVLEGKLAIVDNYAREIREAEAVVEQVSSSLEVSETNVDAACAVAKAAELQAASFRALVEQTRGTLSDLDGLMEQSNGDLEEKSQMLAAAKARGDRLARQVAQARSEYEQVREAACRAASAAVEAKQKVTAGILLPTPTAAPVPRPQDGCGHALDSNTCNALLELYRQRRRQQQRLRREKLLKGMDRYREPSLYGDHSFYPMRSLY
;
A
#
# COMPACT_ATOMS: atom_id res chain seq x y z
N MET A 1 12.66 -22.08 -0.45
CA MET A 1 11.44 -22.92 -0.40
C MET A 1 10.84 -23.29 -1.77
N ILE A 2 10.99 -22.48 -2.83
CA ILE A 2 10.44 -22.78 -4.17
C ILE A 2 11.06 -24.03 -4.84
N TYR A 3 12.30 -24.38 -4.50
CA TYR A 3 12.96 -25.60 -5.01
C TYR A 3 12.49 -26.91 -4.34
N SER A 4 11.81 -26.85 -3.18
CA SER A 4 11.38 -28.06 -2.47
C SER A 4 10.05 -28.64 -2.97
N PHE A 5 9.20 -27.81 -3.60
CA PHE A 5 7.89 -28.25 -4.09
C PHE A 5 7.97 -29.05 -5.40
N LYS A 6 9.02 -28.83 -6.22
CA LYS A 6 9.25 -29.64 -7.44
C LYS A 6 9.67 -31.08 -7.15
N GLN A 7 10.20 -31.39 -5.97
CA GLN A 7 10.57 -32.76 -5.62
C GLN A 7 9.38 -33.62 -5.16
N ILE A 8 8.37 -33.01 -4.53
CA ILE A 8 7.21 -33.76 -4.00
C ILE A 8 6.28 -34.26 -5.12
N LEU A 9 6.24 -33.58 -6.27
CA LEU A 9 5.46 -34.03 -7.44
C LEU A 9 6.13 -35.13 -8.28
N LYS A 10 7.39 -35.52 -7.98
CA LYS A 10 8.14 -36.50 -8.78
C LYS A 10 8.19 -37.90 -8.18
N GLN A 11 7.54 -38.14 -7.04
CA GLN A 11 7.38 -39.47 -6.45
C GLN A 11 5.92 -39.91 -6.46
N GLN A 12 5.48 -40.49 -7.57
CA GLN A 12 4.38 -41.46 -7.54
C GLN A 12 4.93 -42.81 -8.06
N PRO A 13 4.94 -43.86 -7.22
CA PRO A 13 5.37 -45.18 -7.65
C PRO A 13 4.30 -45.83 -8.53
N ALA A 14 4.76 -46.41 -9.63
CA ALA A 14 3.98 -47.28 -10.49
C ALA A 14 3.71 -48.63 -9.81
N SER A 15 2.56 -49.20 -10.17
CA SER A 15 2.10 -50.59 -9.95
C SER A 15 1.45 -50.90 -8.59
N LEU A 16 0.15 -51.23 -8.63
CA LEU A 16 -0.47 -52.46 -8.12
C LEU A 16 -1.98 -52.46 -8.49
N PRO A 17 -2.67 -53.62 -8.45
CA PRO A 17 -3.67 -53.97 -9.47
C PRO A 17 -5.14 -53.70 -9.10
N SER A 18 -5.91 -53.74 -10.18
CA SER A 18 -7.37 -53.75 -10.32
C SER A 18 -8.15 -54.46 -9.22
N ASN A 19 -9.07 -53.71 -8.60
CA ASN A 19 -10.51 -54.00 -8.44
C ASN A 19 -11.01 -53.41 -7.13
N SER A 20 -11.42 -52.14 -7.16
CA SER A 20 -12.46 -51.64 -6.27
C SER A 20 -13.00 -50.31 -6.78
N VAL A 21 -14.30 -50.33 -7.09
CA VAL A 21 -15.27 -49.24 -7.16
C VAL A 21 -14.67 -47.83 -7.08
N SER A 22 -14.64 -47.16 -8.23
CA SER A 22 -14.26 -45.76 -8.43
C SER A 22 -15.10 -44.81 -7.57
N LYS A 23 -14.67 -44.59 -6.32
CA LYS A 23 -14.92 -43.32 -5.64
C LYS A 23 -14.01 -42.29 -6.30
N MET A 24 -14.57 -41.57 -7.28
CA MET A 24 -13.96 -40.36 -7.81
C MET A 24 -13.72 -39.40 -6.64
N ASN A 25 -12.50 -39.39 -6.12
CA ASN A 25 -12.01 -38.32 -5.26
C ASN A 25 -11.90 -37.06 -6.13
N ILE A 26 -13.06 -36.42 -6.33
CA ILE A 26 -13.16 -35.02 -6.71
C ILE A 26 -12.59 -34.27 -5.50
N PHE A 27 -11.28 -34.03 -5.51
CA PHE A 27 -10.70 -32.99 -4.69
C PHE A 27 -11.38 -31.68 -5.14
N PRO A 28 -12.20 -31.04 -4.30
CA PRO A 28 -12.91 -29.84 -4.72
C PRO A 28 -11.87 -28.80 -5.10
N PRO A 29 -11.96 -28.13 -6.27
CA PRO A 29 -11.01 -27.08 -6.66
C PRO A 29 -10.85 -25.99 -5.58
N TYR A 30 -11.86 -25.85 -4.70
CA TYR A 30 -11.85 -25.01 -3.52
C TYR A 30 -10.72 -25.31 -2.51
N THR A 31 -10.24 -26.56 -2.37
CA THR A 31 -9.15 -26.86 -1.42
C THR A 31 -7.82 -26.30 -1.89
N VAL A 32 -7.55 -26.34 -3.20
CA VAL A 32 -6.33 -25.74 -3.77
C VAL A 32 -6.40 -24.22 -3.59
N LEU A 33 -7.55 -23.61 -3.88
CA LEU A 33 -7.77 -22.18 -3.76
C LEU A 33 -7.62 -21.67 -2.30
N LEU A 34 -8.12 -22.43 -1.32
CA LEU A 34 -7.96 -22.14 0.11
C LEU A 34 -6.50 -22.25 0.59
N ILE A 35 -5.74 -23.23 0.07
CA ILE A 35 -4.31 -23.37 0.39
C ILE A 35 -3.53 -22.18 -0.20
N SER A 36 -3.82 -21.78 -1.44
CA SER A 36 -3.20 -20.61 -2.08
C SER A 36 -3.49 -19.31 -1.32
N LEU A 37 -4.74 -19.09 -0.89
CA LEU A 37 -5.13 -17.92 -0.10
C LEU A 37 -4.44 -17.86 1.26
N ARG A 38 -4.28 -19.01 1.95
CA ARG A 38 -3.54 -19.04 3.22
C ARG A 38 -2.06 -18.70 3.04
N ILE A 39 -1.42 -19.20 1.97
CA ILE A 39 -0.01 -18.90 1.71
C ILE A 39 0.18 -17.40 1.42
N LEU A 40 -0.71 -16.80 0.63
CA LEU A 40 -0.67 -15.35 0.33
C LEU A 40 -0.95 -14.50 1.58
N SER A 41 -1.89 -14.92 2.44
CA SER A 41 -2.20 -14.22 3.68
C SER A 41 -1.05 -14.27 4.70
N VAL A 42 -0.30 -15.38 4.75
CA VAL A 42 0.90 -15.48 5.59
C VAL A 42 2.02 -14.59 5.04
N HIS A 43 2.14 -14.46 3.73
CA HIS A 43 3.18 -13.63 3.13
C HIS A 43 2.92 -12.13 3.32
N ALA A 44 1.65 -11.71 3.24
CA ALA A 44 1.24 -10.33 3.49
C ALA A 44 1.40 -9.88 4.96
N MET A 45 1.46 -10.83 5.91
CA MET A 45 1.71 -10.54 7.33
C MET A 45 3.18 -10.71 7.75
N SER A 46 4.05 -11.15 6.83
CA SER A 46 5.48 -11.37 7.11
C SER A 46 6.42 -10.30 6.56
N PHE A 47 5.90 -9.22 5.98
CA PHE A 47 6.73 -8.11 5.49
C PHE A 47 6.64 -6.90 6.43
N ASP A 48 7.83 -6.40 6.78
CA ASP A 48 8.14 -5.13 7.43
C ASP A 48 7.88 -4.98 8.94
N LEU A 49 8.42 -5.91 9.73
CA LEU A 49 9.11 -5.47 10.93
C LEU A 49 10.57 -5.23 10.54
N PRO A 50 11.01 -3.95 10.42
CA PRO A 50 12.44 -3.68 10.26
C PRO A 50 13.13 -4.37 11.43
N TYR A 51 14.07 -5.23 11.11
CA TYR A 51 15.00 -5.82 12.06
C TYR A 51 15.78 -4.65 12.68
N TYR A 52 15.21 -4.05 13.72
CA TYR A 52 15.86 -3.02 14.53
C TYR A 52 17.11 -3.68 15.08
N GLY A 53 18.25 -3.34 14.47
CA GLY A 53 19.57 -3.74 14.89
C GLY A 53 19.84 -3.20 16.29
N TYR A 54 19.43 -3.96 17.30
CA TYR A 54 19.66 -3.70 18.71
C TYR A 54 21.13 -3.95 19.14
N ASN A 55 22.07 -3.97 18.18
CA ASN A 55 23.43 -4.45 18.39
C ASN A 55 24.54 -3.40 18.23
N SER A 56 24.26 -2.09 18.13
CA SER A 56 25.35 -1.08 18.10
C SER A 56 25.31 0.00 19.18
N TYR A 57 24.27 0.04 20.03
CA TYR A 57 24.17 1.10 21.06
C TYR A 57 24.77 0.71 22.43
N LEU A 58 25.19 -0.55 22.59
CA LEU A 58 25.82 -1.04 23.83
C LEU A 58 27.35 -1.19 23.73
N ASP A 59 27.95 -1.02 22.56
CA ASP A 59 29.38 -1.23 22.35
C ASP A 59 30.24 0.04 22.55
N GLY A 60 29.61 1.20 22.72
CA GLY A 60 30.30 2.48 22.96
C GLY A 60 30.45 2.90 24.43
N TYR A 61 29.83 2.17 25.37
CA TYR A 61 29.78 2.59 26.78
C TYR A 61 30.81 1.91 27.70
N LEU A 62 31.66 1.02 27.17
CA LEU A 62 32.62 0.26 27.99
C LEU A 62 34.09 0.64 27.83
N ASP A 63 34.44 1.64 27.00
CA ASP A 63 35.85 1.95 26.70
C ASP A 63 36.41 3.27 27.29
N ASN A 64 35.66 3.96 28.16
CA ASN A 64 36.17 5.14 28.89
C ASN A 64 36.57 4.79 30.34
N ALA A 65 37.57 3.92 30.48
CA ALA A 65 38.21 3.59 31.76
C ALA A 65 39.57 4.29 31.95
N ASN A 66 39.79 5.47 31.36
CA ASN A 66 41.07 6.21 31.43
C ASN A 66 40.91 7.70 31.76
N ASP A 67 40.07 8.05 32.74
CA ASP A 67 40.11 9.38 33.37
C ASP A 67 40.27 9.26 34.90
N ASP A 68 41.26 8.46 35.32
CA ASP A 68 41.97 8.69 36.59
C ASP A 68 43.11 9.69 36.33
N ILE A 69 42.76 10.96 36.13
CA ILE A 69 43.71 12.07 36.29
C ILE A 69 43.18 12.99 37.39
N PHE A 70 43.65 12.70 38.59
CA PHE A 70 43.69 13.62 39.71
C PHE A 70 44.25 14.98 39.26
N PRO A 71 43.55 16.11 39.49
CA PRO A 71 44.22 17.36 39.74
C PRO A 71 44.49 17.43 41.24
N GLU A 72 45.74 17.20 41.59
CA GLU A 72 46.30 17.57 42.88
C GLU A 72 45.99 19.06 43.15
N GLU A 73 45.56 19.30 44.39
CA GLU A 73 45.05 20.55 44.93
C GLU A 73 45.97 21.74 44.66
N LEU A 74 45.50 22.70 43.87
CA LEU A 74 45.94 24.09 43.97
C LEU A 74 44.85 24.87 44.70
N ASN A 75 45.02 24.94 46.01
CA ASN A 75 44.34 25.87 46.91
C ASN A 75 44.49 27.31 46.39
N CYS A 76 43.43 27.83 45.80
CA CYS A 76 43.19 29.26 45.72
C CYS A 76 42.07 29.56 46.71
N GLU A 77 42.44 29.97 47.92
CA GLU A 77 41.50 30.61 48.86
C GLU A 77 40.93 31.87 48.21
N GLY A 78 39.67 31.78 47.80
CA GLY A 78 38.86 32.89 47.31
C GLY A 78 37.55 32.92 48.08
N ASP A 79 37.55 33.67 49.17
CA ASP A 79 36.35 34.01 49.95
C ASP A 79 35.23 34.55 49.06
N GLY A 80 34.03 34.00 49.23
CA GLY A 80 32.80 34.76 48.96
C GLY A 80 31.70 34.04 48.17
N SER A 81 30.69 33.59 48.91
CA SER A 81 29.28 33.82 48.61
C SER A 81 28.69 33.25 47.31
N ALA A 82 27.99 32.12 47.42
CA ALA A 82 26.52 32.04 47.34
C ALA A 82 26.10 30.58 47.08
N ALA A 83 25.17 30.09 47.91
CA ALA A 83 24.56 28.79 47.78
C ALA A 83 23.70 28.73 46.49
N ALA A 84 24.17 27.96 45.50
CA ALA A 84 23.35 27.55 44.36
C ALA A 84 22.72 26.19 44.66
N THR A 85 21.42 26.22 44.94
CA THR A 85 20.55 25.05 45.04
C THR A 85 20.46 24.37 43.68
N MET A 86 21.13 23.23 43.51
CA MET A 86 20.93 22.36 42.34
C MET A 86 19.68 21.50 42.57
N GLU A 87 18.61 21.86 41.86
CA GLU A 87 17.39 21.07 41.74
C GLU A 87 17.65 19.89 40.78
N PRO A 88 17.30 18.64 41.14
CA PRO A 88 17.51 17.48 40.27
C PRO A 88 16.47 17.41 39.13
N PRO A 89 16.85 16.93 37.93
CA PRO A 89 15.94 16.90 36.79
C PRO A 89 14.84 15.84 36.95
N PRO A 90 13.61 16.09 36.46
CA PRO A 90 12.49 15.17 36.64
C PRO A 90 12.66 13.91 35.79
N LEU A 91 12.50 12.77 36.45
CA LEU A 91 12.38 11.45 35.85
C LEU A 91 11.21 11.42 34.84
N LEU A 92 11.55 11.34 33.56
CA LEU A 92 10.61 11.05 32.48
C LEU A 92 10.09 9.61 32.62
N GLY A 93 8.82 9.49 33.04
CA GLY A 93 8.09 8.24 33.09
C GLY A 93 7.76 7.73 31.69
N CYS A 94 8.28 6.56 31.36
CA CYS A 94 7.87 5.78 30.19
C CYS A 94 6.49 5.17 30.45
N THR A 95 5.40 5.82 30.01
CA THR A 95 4.08 5.18 29.92
C THR A 95 3.94 4.44 28.59
N THR A 96 4.00 3.12 28.66
CA THR A 96 3.57 2.19 27.63
C THR A 96 2.03 2.12 27.57
N ARG A 97 1.43 2.57 26.45
CA ARG A 97 0.23 2.01 25.76
C ARG A 97 -0.52 3.10 24.98
N SER A 98 -0.73 2.86 23.68
CA SER A 98 -2.04 2.44 23.15
C SER A 98 -2.04 2.52 21.62
N SER A 99 -2.68 1.54 20.99
CA SER A 99 -2.79 1.36 19.55
C SER A 99 -4.16 1.84 19.02
N TYR A 100 -4.12 2.52 17.87
CA TYR A 100 -5.19 2.81 16.90
C TYR A 100 -6.28 3.85 17.27
N PRO A 101 -7.07 4.36 16.28
CA PRO A 101 -6.70 5.11 15.08
C PRO A 101 -7.63 6.35 14.90
N SER A 102 -7.59 7.00 13.73
CA SER A 102 -8.68 7.81 13.15
C SER A 102 -8.77 9.31 13.54
N GLY A 103 -8.88 10.16 12.51
CA GLY A 103 -9.49 11.48 12.64
C GLY A 103 -8.72 12.64 11.98
N CYS A 104 -8.66 12.64 10.65
CA CYS A 104 -8.18 13.76 9.84
C CYS A 104 -9.21 14.91 9.80
N GLU A 105 -9.52 15.57 10.91
CA GLU A 105 -10.39 16.74 10.92
C GLU A 105 -9.97 17.72 12.02
N ASN A 106 -8.86 18.45 11.84
CA ASN A 106 -8.52 19.62 12.68
C ASN A 106 -7.42 20.50 12.06
N ARG A 107 -7.44 20.71 10.74
CA ARG A 107 -6.39 21.52 10.08
C ARG A 107 -6.63 23.04 10.17
N GLU A 108 -7.78 23.50 10.63
CA GLU A 108 -8.08 24.95 10.73
C GLU A 108 -7.70 25.61 12.06
N LYS A 109 -7.21 24.86 13.06
CA LYS A 109 -6.82 25.45 14.35
C LYS A 109 -5.33 25.78 14.48
N CYS A 110 -4.46 25.18 13.66
CA CYS A 110 -3.00 25.37 13.77
C CYS A 110 -2.47 26.68 13.19
N ASP A 111 -3.24 27.39 12.37
CA ASP A 111 -2.80 28.67 11.81
C ASP A 111 -2.96 29.85 12.80
N LYS A 112 -3.75 29.69 13.87
CA LYS A 112 -3.95 30.74 14.87
C LYS A 112 -2.82 30.82 15.92
N ASP A 113 -2.05 29.75 16.10
CA ASP A 113 -0.98 29.74 17.11
C ASP A 113 0.35 30.26 16.55
N ARG A 114 0.56 30.22 15.22
CA ARG A 114 1.76 30.81 14.58
C ARG A 114 1.82 32.34 14.65
N ASP A 115 0.68 33.02 14.78
CA ASP A 115 0.67 34.48 14.87
C ASP A 115 0.97 34.98 16.29
N ARG A 116 0.77 34.15 17.33
CA ARG A 116 1.13 34.51 18.71
C ARG A 116 2.64 34.50 18.96
N ASP A 117 3.36 33.58 18.34
CA ASP A 117 4.82 33.51 18.56
C ASP A 117 5.55 34.67 17.87
N ARG A 118 5.00 35.23 16.79
CA ARG A 118 5.58 36.41 16.12
C ARG A 118 5.43 37.72 16.89
N GLU A 119 4.47 37.84 17.81
CA GLU A 119 4.35 39.04 18.65
C GLU A 119 5.36 39.01 19.80
N LYS A 120 5.67 37.83 20.33
CA LYS A 120 6.58 37.68 21.46
C LYS A 120 8.04 38.03 21.10
N ASP A 121 8.45 37.78 19.86
CA ASP A 121 9.79 38.13 19.40
C ASP A 121 9.98 39.64 19.16
N ARG A 122 8.89 40.41 18.96
CA ARG A 122 8.99 41.87 18.75
C ARG A 122 9.24 42.65 20.04
N ASP A 123 8.87 42.10 21.20
CA ASP A 123 9.08 42.77 22.48
C ASP A 123 10.50 42.57 23.01
N CYS A 124 11.17 41.46 22.65
CA CYS A 124 12.55 41.19 23.07
C CYS A 124 13.59 42.15 22.47
N ASP A 125 13.34 42.69 21.27
CA ASP A 125 14.27 43.64 20.64
C ASP A 125 14.18 45.05 21.24
N ARG A 126 13.10 45.37 21.98
CA ARG A 126 12.90 46.70 22.56
C ARG A 126 13.71 46.93 23.84
N ASP A 127 14.01 45.87 24.58
CA ASP A 127 14.76 45.96 25.83
C ASP A 127 16.29 45.95 25.63
N ARG A 128 16.77 45.55 24.43
CA ARG A 128 18.22 45.47 24.16
C ARG A 128 18.88 46.82 23.89
N ASP A 129 18.12 47.83 23.49
CA ASP A 129 18.64 49.16 23.23
C ASP A 129 18.62 50.07 24.49
N GLY A 130 17.92 49.68 25.55
CA GLY A 130 17.82 50.46 26.80
C GLY A 130 19.09 50.45 27.66
N ASP A 131 19.89 49.37 27.59
CA ASP A 131 21.08 49.23 28.45
C ASP A 131 22.35 49.85 27.84
N ARG A 132 22.34 50.19 26.56
CA ARG A 132 23.53 50.75 25.88
C ARG A 132 23.78 52.23 26.18
N GLU A 133 22.76 52.96 26.62
CA GLU A 133 22.90 54.38 26.99
C GLU A 133 23.47 54.56 28.40
N ARG A 134 23.37 53.56 29.28
CA ARG A 134 23.75 53.70 30.69
C ARG A 134 25.27 53.63 30.93
N ASP A 135 26.05 53.12 29.97
CA ASP A 135 27.51 53.00 30.09
C ASP A 135 28.30 54.21 29.55
N TRP A 136 27.66 55.11 28.79
CA TRP A 136 28.32 56.32 28.29
C TRP A 136 28.57 57.38 29.36
N ASP A 137 27.85 57.34 30.49
CA ASP A 137 28.01 58.31 31.57
C ASP A 137 29.12 57.97 32.57
N ARG A 138 29.63 56.72 32.58
CA ARG A 138 30.68 56.31 33.54
C ARG A 138 32.07 56.78 33.17
N ASN A 139 32.35 57.07 31.90
CA ASN A 139 33.68 57.48 31.46
C ASN A 139 33.89 59.01 31.36
N ARG A 140 32.88 59.83 31.70
CA ARG A 140 33.01 61.30 31.62
C ARG A 140 33.56 61.97 32.88
N ASN A 141 33.64 61.26 34.01
CA ASN A 141 34.04 61.84 35.30
C ASN A 141 35.42 61.39 35.83
N GLY A 142 36.17 60.56 35.09
CA GLY A 142 37.43 59.95 35.59
C GLY A 142 38.70 60.80 35.48
N ASN A 143 38.64 62.02 34.95
CA ASN A 143 39.83 62.87 34.70
C ASN A 143 39.94 64.10 35.63
N ARG A 144 39.27 64.11 36.79
CA ARG A 144 39.23 65.30 37.66
C ARG A 144 40.19 65.30 38.86
N ASP A 145 40.94 64.23 39.11
CA ASP A 145 41.73 64.10 40.35
C ASP A 145 43.24 63.95 40.16
N ARG A 146 43.80 64.26 38.97
CA ARG A 146 45.27 64.15 38.73
C ARG A 146 46.09 65.43 38.93
N ASP A 147 45.46 66.53 39.35
CA ASP A 147 46.15 67.82 39.51
C ASP A 147 46.42 68.23 40.97
N ARG A 148 46.37 67.30 41.95
CA ARG A 148 46.43 67.67 43.38
C ARG A 148 47.77 67.50 44.11
N ASP A 149 48.81 66.96 43.49
CA ASP A 149 50.07 66.67 44.19
C ASP A 149 51.31 67.29 43.52
N LYS A 150 51.24 68.56 43.12
CA LYS A 150 52.41 69.29 42.55
C LYS A 150 52.93 70.47 43.35
N ASP A 151 52.48 70.68 44.60
CA ASP A 151 52.87 71.87 45.39
C ASP A 151 53.20 71.55 46.87
N ARG A 152 54.14 70.63 47.18
CA ARG A 152 54.46 70.38 48.60
C ARG A 152 55.90 70.26 49.08
N ASP A 153 56.93 70.44 48.25
CA ASP A 153 58.31 70.37 48.74
C ASP A 153 59.20 71.54 48.30
N ASN A 154 58.69 72.78 48.37
CA ASN A 154 59.47 74.00 48.13
C ASN A 154 59.53 74.95 49.35
N ASP A 155 59.61 74.43 50.58
CA ASP A 155 59.72 75.25 51.81
C ASP A 155 60.60 74.61 52.91
N ARG A 156 61.88 74.39 52.63
CA ARG A 156 62.92 74.26 53.68
C ARG A 156 64.17 75.09 53.37
N ASN A 157 63.95 76.33 52.93
CA ASN A 157 64.83 77.45 53.29
C ASN A 157 64.36 77.98 54.64
N ARG A 158 64.99 77.53 55.73
CA ARG A 158 64.84 78.19 57.03
C ARG A 158 66.14 78.07 57.83
N ASP A 159 66.93 79.12 57.68
CA ASP A 159 67.65 79.81 58.75
C ASP A 159 68.34 78.94 59.80
N ARG A 160 69.65 78.77 59.65
CA ARG A 160 70.54 78.69 60.83
C ARG A 160 71.90 79.35 60.56
N ASN A 161 71.86 80.66 60.41
CA ASN A 161 72.98 81.53 60.78
C ASN A 161 73.14 81.47 62.30
N ASN A 162 74.17 80.81 62.84
CA ASN A 162 74.70 81.16 64.16
C ASN A 162 76.03 80.47 64.51
N TYR A 163 76.94 81.25 65.08
CA TYR A 163 78.14 80.89 65.85
C TYR A 163 79.50 80.69 65.14
N ASP A 164 80.11 81.86 64.92
CA ASP A 164 81.52 82.22 65.03
C ASP A 164 82.11 81.85 66.42
N SER A 165 83.16 81.01 66.47
CA SER A 165 84.25 81.02 67.48
C SER A 165 85.20 79.81 67.41
N SER A 166 86.49 80.09 67.60
CA SER A 166 87.61 79.17 67.91
C SER A 166 88.35 78.53 66.72
N GLU A 167 89.21 79.35 66.12
CA GLU A 167 90.22 78.99 65.14
C GLU A 167 91.55 78.67 65.85
N SER A 168 91.67 77.51 66.52
CA SER A 168 92.99 76.99 66.97
C SER A 168 93.04 75.50 67.40
N ASP A 169 92.12 74.64 66.93
CA ASP A 169 92.18 73.16 67.12
C ASP A 169 91.64 72.35 65.90
N THR A 170 91.38 73.04 64.79
CA THR A 170 90.61 72.56 63.63
C THR A 170 91.31 71.52 62.74
N ASN A 171 92.63 71.35 62.82
CA ASN A 171 93.37 70.47 61.90
C ASN A 171 93.29 68.98 62.25
N LYS A 172 93.19 68.59 63.53
CA LYS A 172 92.95 67.19 63.94
C LYS A 172 91.48 66.77 63.76
N SER A 173 90.56 67.72 63.95
CA SER A 173 89.13 67.53 63.68
C SER A 173 88.82 67.47 62.18
N ARG A 174 89.44 68.32 61.34
CA ARG A 174 89.34 68.25 59.88
C ARG A 174 89.79 66.89 59.33
N LEU A 175 90.90 66.33 59.81
CA LEU A 175 91.38 65.02 59.35
C LEU A 175 90.42 63.87 59.72
N LYS A 176 89.83 63.89 60.93
CA LYS A 176 88.80 62.92 61.34
C LYS A 176 87.49 63.14 60.58
N ALA A 177 87.08 64.39 60.38
CA ALA A 177 85.90 64.75 59.59
C ALA A 177 86.06 64.37 58.11
N THR A 178 87.25 64.55 57.53
CA THR A 178 87.54 64.10 56.15
C THR A 178 87.54 62.58 56.05
N HIS A 179 88.03 61.86 57.06
CA HIS A 179 87.99 60.39 57.07
C HIS A 179 86.56 59.85 57.25
N ILE A 180 85.72 60.53 58.05
CA ILE A 180 84.30 60.22 58.21
C ILE A 180 83.56 60.53 56.89
N ALA A 181 83.86 61.65 56.25
CA ALA A 181 83.27 62.01 54.95
C ALA A 181 83.68 61.06 53.83
N GLN A 182 84.95 60.65 53.77
CA GLN A 182 85.44 59.65 52.81
C GLN A 182 84.81 58.27 53.06
N ASN A 183 84.73 57.82 54.32
CA ASN A 183 84.03 56.59 54.68
C ASN A 183 82.54 56.68 54.34
N ALA A 184 81.87 57.80 54.64
CA ALA A 184 80.48 58.02 54.31
C ALA A 184 80.26 58.02 52.79
N ALA A 185 81.18 58.59 52.00
CA ALA A 185 81.13 58.57 50.54
C ALA A 185 81.34 57.15 49.98
N GLN A 186 82.27 56.37 50.54
CA GLN A 186 82.47 54.97 50.16
C GLN A 186 81.26 54.09 50.50
N VAL A 187 80.70 54.26 51.71
CA VAL A 187 79.48 53.56 52.13
C VAL A 187 78.29 53.96 51.27
N ALA A 188 78.13 55.24 50.94
CA ALA A 188 77.07 55.72 50.05
C ALA A 188 77.22 55.16 48.63
N LYS A 189 78.46 55.07 48.11
CA LYS A 189 78.73 54.45 46.81
C LYS A 189 78.40 52.95 46.83
N ALA A 190 78.87 52.22 47.84
CA ALA A 190 78.57 50.79 47.99
C ALA A 190 77.07 50.53 48.15
N ALA A 191 76.35 51.38 48.89
CA ALA A 191 74.90 51.30 49.04
C ALA A 191 74.17 51.59 47.72
N ASN A 192 74.63 52.58 46.95
CA ASN A 192 74.09 52.88 45.63
C ASN A 192 74.32 51.70 44.67
N ASP A 193 75.55 51.17 44.62
CA ASP A 193 75.89 50.00 43.79
C ASP A 193 75.05 48.77 44.20
N ALA A 194 74.84 48.53 45.51
CA ALA A 194 73.97 47.46 46.00
C ALA A 194 72.49 47.67 45.66
N GLN A 195 71.98 48.90 45.75
CA GLN A 195 70.62 49.25 45.36
C GLN A 195 70.42 49.09 43.84
N ALA A 196 71.40 49.49 43.04
CA ALA A 196 71.39 49.30 41.60
C ALA A 196 71.37 47.81 41.22
N ALA A 197 72.22 47.00 41.85
CA ALA A 197 72.23 45.54 41.67
C ALA A 197 70.89 44.90 42.06
N ALA A 198 70.34 45.25 43.23
CA ALA A 198 69.04 44.75 43.69
C ALA A 198 67.89 45.17 42.76
N ALA A 199 67.92 46.40 42.22
CA ALA A 199 66.94 46.87 41.26
C ALA A 199 67.02 46.12 39.92
N MET A 200 68.24 45.81 39.45
CA MET A 200 68.44 44.98 38.25
C MET A 200 67.92 43.55 38.46
N ASP A 201 68.19 42.95 39.61
CA ASP A 201 67.71 41.60 39.96
C ASP A 201 66.18 41.57 40.08
N ALA A 202 65.58 42.55 40.74
CA ALA A 202 64.13 42.69 40.81
C ALA A 202 63.50 42.87 39.41
N SER A 203 64.11 43.70 38.56
CA SER A 203 63.67 43.87 37.16
C SER A 203 63.75 42.56 36.37
N ARG A 204 64.82 41.80 36.55
CA ARG A 204 65.00 40.49 35.91
C ARG A 204 63.96 39.48 36.39
N GLN A 205 63.69 39.43 37.69
CA GLN A 205 62.66 38.55 38.26
C GLN A 205 61.27 38.87 37.71
N VAL A 206 60.90 40.15 37.65
CA VAL A 206 59.60 40.58 37.07
C VAL A 206 59.52 40.19 35.59
N LYS A 207 60.59 40.40 34.81
CA LYS A 207 60.63 39.98 33.39
C LYS A 207 60.46 38.47 33.23
N MET A 208 61.09 37.67 34.09
CA MET A 208 60.96 36.22 34.08
C MET A 208 59.54 35.79 34.41
N GLN A 209 58.93 36.33 35.47
CA GLN A 209 57.54 36.04 35.82
C GLN A 209 56.54 36.45 34.73
N LEU A 210 56.77 37.57 34.04
CA LEU A 210 55.94 37.98 32.92
C LEU A 210 56.10 37.05 31.72
N ALA A 211 57.32 36.58 31.43
CA ALA A 211 57.56 35.59 30.40
C ALA A 211 56.88 34.25 30.73
N ASP A 212 56.98 33.78 31.98
CA ASP A 212 56.33 32.54 32.43
C ASP A 212 54.80 32.65 32.32
N LYS A 213 54.22 33.78 32.74
CA LYS A 213 52.78 34.05 32.60
C LYS A 213 52.34 34.08 31.12
N ALA A 214 53.14 34.67 30.24
CA ALA A 214 52.85 34.69 28.80
C ALA A 214 52.87 33.28 28.20
N ILE A 215 53.83 32.44 28.61
CA ILE A 215 53.91 31.03 28.17
C ILE A 215 52.71 30.22 28.69
N CYS A 216 52.35 30.36 29.97
CA CYS A 216 51.18 29.70 30.53
C CYS A 216 49.88 30.15 29.84
N ALA A 217 49.73 31.44 29.56
CA ALA A 217 48.57 31.97 28.84
C ALA A 217 48.50 31.46 27.39
N ALA A 218 49.64 31.37 26.69
CA ALA A 218 49.70 30.79 25.35
C ALA A 218 49.28 29.31 25.35
N ARG A 219 49.81 28.51 26.29
CA ARG A 219 49.41 27.10 26.43
C ARG A 219 47.93 26.92 26.77
N ALA A 220 47.38 27.77 27.63
CA ALA A 220 45.95 27.75 27.92
C ALA A 220 45.11 28.10 26.67
N ALA A 221 45.55 29.05 25.85
CA ALA A 221 44.91 29.37 24.58
C ALA A 221 44.99 28.22 23.57
N ASP A 222 46.13 27.53 23.48
CA ASP A 222 46.32 26.36 22.62
C ASP A 222 45.39 25.21 23.05
N ALA A 223 45.28 24.92 24.36
CA ALA A 223 44.36 23.90 24.87
C ALA A 223 42.89 24.23 24.57
N VAL A 224 42.49 25.50 24.67
CA VAL A 224 41.13 25.95 24.28
C VAL A 224 40.92 25.82 22.78
N LEU A 225 41.92 26.14 21.95
CA LEU A 225 41.83 25.99 20.51
C LEU A 225 41.68 24.53 20.10
N GLU A 226 42.48 23.62 20.69
CA GLU A 226 42.39 22.18 20.49
C GLU A 226 41.02 21.63 20.89
N GLY A 227 40.50 22.03 22.06
CA GLY A 227 39.16 21.65 22.49
C GLY A 227 38.06 22.13 21.54
N LYS A 228 38.18 23.35 20.98
CA LYS A 228 37.25 23.86 19.96
C LYS A 228 37.35 23.11 18.64
N LEU A 229 38.55 22.75 18.20
CA LEU A 229 38.75 21.95 16.99
C LEU A 229 38.11 20.56 17.15
N ALA A 230 38.27 19.91 18.29
CA ALA A 230 37.64 18.62 18.57
C ALA A 230 36.09 18.69 18.50
N ILE A 231 35.49 19.78 19.00
CA ILE A 231 34.04 20.01 18.89
C ILE A 231 33.61 20.18 17.43
N VAL A 232 34.36 20.95 16.64
CA VAL A 232 34.09 21.13 15.19
C VAL A 232 34.16 19.79 14.45
N ASP A 233 35.17 18.97 14.75
CA ASP A 233 35.31 17.64 14.14
C ASP A 233 34.17 16.69 14.54
N ASN A 234 33.67 16.78 15.78
CA ASN A 234 32.49 16.05 16.22
C ASN A 234 31.24 16.49 15.45
N TYR A 235 30.97 17.79 15.32
CA TYR A 235 29.84 18.27 14.52
C TYR A 235 29.97 17.88 13.05
N ALA A 236 31.17 17.90 12.47
CA ALA A 236 31.40 17.44 11.11
C ALA A 236 31.16 15.93 10.94
N ARG A 237 31.33 15.13 12.00
CA ARG A 237 30.95 13.71 12.02
C ARG A 237 29.44 13.54 12.10
N GLU A 238 28.78 14.22 13.03
CA GLU A 238 27.33 14.19 13.21
C GLU A 238 26.57 14.64 11.95
N ILE A 239 27.06 15.67 11.26
CA ILE A 239 26.48 16.12 9.98
C ILE A 239 26.55 15.00 8.93
N ARG A 240 27.70 14.34 8.78
CA ARG A 240 27.86 13.22 7.82
C ARG A 240 26.96 12.04 8.17
N GLU A 241 26.82 11.71 9.45
CA GLU A 241 25.90 10.66 9.90
C GLU A 241 24.44 11.02 9.62
N ALA A 242 24.05 12.28 9.87
CA ALA A 242 22.71 12.78 9.56
C ALA A 242 22.43 12.74 8.03
N GLU A 243 23.40 13.16 7.21
CA GLU A 243 23.31 13.07 5.75
C GLU A 243 23.14 11.62 5.27
N ALA A 244 23.90 10.68 5.85
CA ALA A 244 23.78 9.26 5.53
C ALA A 244 22.39 8.70 5.89
N VAL A 245 21.80 9.11 7.02
CA VAL A 245 20.44 8.73 7.40
C VAL A 245 19.41 9.32 6.42
N VAL A 246 19.58 10.56 5.98
CA VAL A 246 18.69 11.18 4.98
C VAL A 246 18.75 10.43 3.65
N GLU A 247 19.94 10.03 3.19
CA GLU A 247 20.12 9.24 1.97
C GLU A 247 19.44 7.86 2.09
N GLN A 248 19.60 7.20 3.24
CA GLN A 248 18.97 5.91 3.52
C GLN A 248 17.43 6.02 3.52
N VAL A 249 16.87 7.03 4.19
CA VAL A 249 15.41 7.27 4.24
C VAL A 249 14.88 7.60 2.86
N SER A 250 15.61 8.42 2.08
CA SER A 250 15.23 8.76 0.70
C SER A 250 15.18 7.52 -0.18
N SER A 251 16.21 6.66 -0.11
CA SER A 251 16.24 5.38 -0.84
C SER A 251 15.08 4.45 -0.42
N SER A 252 14.78 4.39 0.88
CA SER A 252 13.65 3.60 1.40
C SER A 252 12.31 4.14 0.94
N LEU A 253 12.17 5.46 0.80
CA LEU A 253 10.96 6.11 0.31
C LEU A 253 10.72 5.76 -1.16
N GLU A 254 11.74 5.85 -2.01
CA GLU A 254 11.66 5.46 -3.43
C GLU A 254 11.23 3.99 -3.59
N VAL A 255 11.78 3.08 -2.79
CA VAL A 255 11.36 1.66 -2.78
C VAL A 255 9.90 1.52 -2.33
N SER A 256 9.46 2.29 -1.33
CA SER A 256 8.07 2.29 -0.89
C SER A 256 7.12 2.79 -1.98
N GLU A 257 7.48 3.86 -2.70
CA GLU A 257 6.70 4.39 -3.82
C GLU A 257 6.54 3.36 -4.95
N THR A 258 7.64 2.73 -5.37
CA THR A 258 7.58 1.68 -6.40
C THR A 258 6.73 0.47 -5.96
N ASN A 259 6.74 0.12 -4.68
CA ASN A 259 5.87 -0.92 -4.12
C ASN A 259 4.39 -0.53 -4.16
N VAL A 260 4.05 0.72 -3.85
CA VAL A 260 2.68 1.24 -3.93
C VAL A 260 2.18 1.21 -5.39
N ASP A 261 3.01 1.63 -6.35
CA ASP A 261 2.68 1.58 -7.77
C ASP A 261 2.45 0.15 -8.27
N ALA A 262 3.30 -0.79 -7.86
CA ALA A 262 3.13 -2.21 -8.16
C ALA A 262 1.82 -2.77 -7.56
N ALA A 263 1.52 -2.44 -6.30
CA ALA A 263 0.28 -2.85 -5.65
C ALA A 263 -0.96 -2.27 -6.37
N CYS A 264 -0.90 -1.01 -6.80
CA CYS A 264 -1.96 -0.36 -7.57
C CYS A 264 -2.19 -1.04 -8.93
N ALA A 265 -1.11 -1.42 -9.63
CA ALA A 265 -1.21 -2.17 -10.88
C ALA A 265 -1.87 -3.55 -10.69
N VAL A 266 -1.49 -4.27 -9.62
CA VAL A 266 -2.10 -5.57 -9.27
C VAL A 266 -3.58 -5.41 -8.92
N ALA A 267 -3.95 -4.38 -8.15
CA ALA A 267 -5.35 -4.10 -7.82
C ALA A 267 -6.19 -3.86 -9.07
N LYS A 268 -5.72 -3.02 -10.01
CA LYS A 268 -6.40 -2.79 -11.30
C LYS A 268 -6.54 -4.06 -12.12
N ALA A 269 -5.52 -4.91 -12.16
CA ALA A 269 -5.59 -6.19 -12.85
C ALA A 269 -6.64 -7.13 -12.22
N ALA A 270 -6.73 -7.16 -10.89
CA ALA A 270 -7.73 -7.94 -10.17
C ALA A 270 -9.16 -7.42 -10.43
N GLU A 271 -9.36 -6.10 -10.51
CA GLU A 271 -10.65 -5.49 -10.86
C GLU A 271 -11.10 -5.88 -12.28
N LEU A 272 -10.18 -5.85 -13.25
CA LEU A 272 -10.46 -6.29 -14.63
C LEU A 272 -10.82 -7.78 -14.68
N GLN A 273 -10.11 -8.61 -13.92
CA GLN A 273 -10.42 -10.04 -13.82
C GLN A 273 -11.79 -10.28 -13.18
N ALA A 274 -12.13 -9.54 -12.12
CA ALA A 274 -13.44 -9.61 -11.48
C ALA A 274 -14.57 -9.17 -12.43
N ALA A 275 -14.35 -8.14 -13.24
CA ALA A 275 -15.31 -7.71 -14.26
C ALA A 275 -15.53 -8.79 -15.34
N SER A 276 -14.46 -9.44 -15.80
CA SER A 276 -14.55 -10.57 -16.74
C SER A 276 -15.36 -11.74 -16.17
N PHE A 277 -15.12 -12.11 -14.91
CA PHE A 277 -15.90 -13.16 -14.25
C PHE A 277 -17.38 -12.80 -14.11
N ARG A 278 -17.71 -11.54 -13.78
CA ARG A 278 -19.11 -11.09 -13.73
C ARG A 278 -19.80 -11.22 -15.09
N ALA A 279 -19.11 -10.83 -16.17
CA ALA A 279 -19.65 -11.00 -17.53
C ALA A 279 -19.91 -12.47 -17.88
N LEU A 280 -19.00 -13.37 -17.51
CA LEU A 280 -19.16 -14.81 -17.72
C LEU A 280 -20.35 -15.39 -16.92
N VAL A 281 -20.56 -14.93 -15.69
CA VAL A 281 -21.71 -15.33 -14.85
C VAL A 281 -23.02 -14.88 -15.48
N GLU A 282 -23.11 -13.63 -15.96
CA GLU A 282 -24.32 -13.13 -16.63
C GLU A 282 -24.59 -13.87 -17.95
N GLN A 283 -23.55 -14.17 -18.73
CA GLN A 283 -23.70 -15.00 -19.93
C GLN A 283 -24.23 -16.39 -19.59
N THR A 284 -23.67 -17.04 -18.57
CA THR A 284 -24.11 -18.37 -18.11
C THR A 284 -25.56 -18.33 -17.66
N ARG A 285 -25.97 -17.29 -16.93
CA ARG A 285 -27.35 -17.07 -16.52
C ARG A 285 -28.30 -16.92 -17.72
N GLY A 286 -27.88 -16.18 -18.75
CA GLY A 286 -28.63 -16.08 -20.01
C GLY A 286 -28.84 -17.45 -20.67
N THR A 287 -27.78 -18.26 -20.77
CA THR A 287 -27.89 -19.61 -21.36
C THR A 287 -28.80 -20.55 -20.56
N LEU A 288 -28.83 -20.44 -19.24
CA LEU A 288 -29.76 -21.22 -18.40
C LEU A 288 -31.21 -20.81 -18.67
N SER A 289 -31.50 -19.51 -18.79
CA SER A 289 -32.85 -19.03 -19.14
C SER A 289 -33.31 -19.53 -20.51
N ASP A 290 -32.41 -19.60 -21.49
CA ASP A 290 -32.72 -20.14 -22.82
C ASP A 290 -33.03 -21.64 -22.76
N LEU A 291 -32.29 -22.40 -21.94
CA LEU A 291 -32.54 -23.83 -21.72
C LEU A 291 -33.88 -24.08 -21.03
N ASP A 292 -34.25 -23.27 -20.04
CA ASP A 292 -35.55 -23.34 -19.37
C ASP A 292 -36.69 -23.09 -20.37
N GLY A 293 -36.55 -22.07 -21.22
CA GLY A 293 -37.53 -21.81 -22.29
C GLY A 293 -37.65 -22.96 -23.30
N LEU A 294 -36.53 -23.60 -23.66
CA LEU A 294 -36.55 -24.78 -24.53
C LEU A 294 -37.21 -25.99 -23.86
N MET A 295 -37.00 -26.17 -22.55
CA MET A 295 -37.64 -27.22 -21.77
C MET A 295 -39.15 -27.02 -21.69
N GLU A 296 -39.62 -25.79 -21.41
CA GLU A 296 -41.05 -25.45 -21.42
C GLU A 296 -41.68 -25.71 -22.81
N GLN A 297 -41.00 -25.31 -23.88
CA GLN A 297 -41.45 -25.58 -25.24
C GLN A 297 -41.55 -27.09 -25.53
N SER A 298 -40.52 -27.86 -25.16
CA SER A 298 -40.50 -29.31 -25.34
C SER A 298 -41.62 -30.01 -24.56
N ASN A 299 -41.94 -29.51 -23.35
CA ASN A 299 -43.05 -30.02 -22.56
C ASN A 299 -44.41 -29.73 -23.22
N GLY A 300 -44.59 -28.52 -23.77
CA GLY A 300 -45.78 -28.17 -24.56
C GLY A 300 -45.96 -29.08 -25.77
N ASP A 301 -44.91 -29.30 -26.57
CA ASP A 301 -44.93 -30.21 -27.72
C ASP A 301 -45.29 -31.65 -27.34
N LEU A 302 -44.83 -32.11 -26.17
CA LEU A 302 -45.13 -33.45 -25.65
C LEU A 302 -46.60 -33.56 -25.23
N GLU A 303 -47.14 -32.52 -24.59
CA GLU A 303 -48.54 -32.46 -24.19
C GLU A 303 -49.46 -32.47 -25.43
N GLU A 304 -49.18 -31.65 -26.45
CA GLU A 304 -49.93 -31.64 -27.70
C GLU A 304 -49.93 -33.01 -28.38
N LYS A 305 -48.77 -33.68 -28.45
CA LYS A 305 -48.67 -35.04 -29.01
C LYS A 305 -49.46 -36.06 -28.18
N SER A 306 -49.44 -35.94 -26.86
CA SER A 306 -50.23 -36.79 -25.97
C SER A 306 -51.74 -36.62 -26.22
N GLN A 307 -52.21 -35.38 -26.39
CA GLN A 307 -53.60 -35.07 -26.73
C GLN A 307 -53.99 -35.64 -28.10
N MET A 308 -53.13 -35.46 -29.12
CA MET A 308 -53.37 -36.04 -30.46
C MET A 308 -53.44 -37.56 -30.42
N LEU A 309 -52.56 -38.22 -29.65
CA LEU A 309 -52.58 -39.67 -29.46
C LEU A 309 -53.85 -40.14 -28.76
N ALA A 310 -54.29 -39.43 -27.72
CA ALA A 310 -55.55 -39.71 -27.01
C ALA A 310 -56.76 -39.59 -27.95
N ALA A 311 -56.82 -38.53 -28.78
CA ALA A 311 -57.86 -38.33 -29.77
C ALA A 311 -57.86 -39.44 -30.85
N ALA A 312 -56.68 -39.84 -31.33
CA ALA A 312 -56.53 -40.93 -32.28
C ALA A 312 -57.00 -42.27 -31.71
N LYS A 313 -56.65 -42.58 -30.44
CA LYS A 313 -57.14 -43.76 -29.72
C LYS A 313 -58.66 -43.77 -29.61
N ALA A 314 -59.27 -42.68 -29.15
CA ALA A 314 -60.72 -42.56 -29.04
C ALA A 314 -61.45 -42.77 -30.38
N ARG A 315 -60.86 -42.25 -31.48
CA ARG A 315 -61.37 -42.51 -32.84
C ARG A 315 -61.24 -43.99 -33.23
N GLY A 316 -60.10 -44.61 -32.93
CA GLY A 316 -59.87 -46.04 -33.15
C GLY A 316 -60.90 -46.91 -32.44
N ASP A 317 -61.17 -46.64 -31.16
CA ASP A 317 -62.17 -47.37 -30.37
C ASP A 317 -63.59 -47.22 -30.95
N ARG A 318 -63.95 -46.02 -31.41
CA ARG A 318 -65.23 -45.79 -32.08
C ARG A 318 -65.36 -46.63 -33.36
N LEU A 319 -64.32 -46.65 -34.20
CA LEU A 319 -64.31 -47.44 -35.44
C LEU A 319 -64.36 -48.95 -35.13
N ALA A 320 -63.63 -49.41 -34.11
CA ALA A 320 -63.67 -50.80 -33.67
C ALA A 320 -65.09 -51.22 -33.27
N ARG A 321 -65.81 -50.37 -32.52
CA ARG A 321 -67.24 -50.60 -32.20
C ARG A 321 -68.13 -50.64 -33.44
N GLN A 322 -67.94 -49.73 -34.39
CA GLN A 322 -68.70 -49.72 -35.65
C GLN A 322 -68.45 -50.98 -36.49
N VAL A 323 -67.20 -51.44 -36.58
CA VAL A 323 -66.85 -52.69 -37.28
C VAL A 323 -67.48 -53.90 -36.58
N ALA A 324 -67.45 -53.95 -35.25
CA ALA A 324 -68.11 -55.02 -34.49
C ALA A 324 -69.63 -55.05 -34.72
N GLN A 325 -70.27 -53.87 -34.72
CA GLN A 325 -71.70 -53.74 -35.02
C GLN A 325 -72.01 -54.20 -36.45
N ALA A 326 -71.29 -53.70 -37.45
CA ALA A 326 -71.49 -54.06 -38.86
C ALA A 326 -71.29 -55.57 -39.11
N ARG A 327 -70.35 -56.22 -38.39
CA ARG A 327 -70.19 -57.68 -38.42
C ARG A 327 -71.41 -58.41 -37.88
N SER A 328 -71.94 -57.98 -36.74
CA SER A 328 -73.15 -58.59 -36.16
C SER A 328 -74.37 -58.39 -37.06
N GLU A 329 -74.56 -57.19 -37.63
CA GLU A 329 -75.64 -56.91 -38.59
C GLU A 329 -75.51 -57.79 -39.84
N TYR A 330 -74.30 -57.94 -40.39
CA TYR A 330 -74.04 -58.84 -41.52
C TYR A 330 -74.38 -60.29 -41.19
N GLU A 331 -74.01 -60.80 -40.02
CA GLU A 331 -74.36 -62.15 -39.57
C GLU A 331 -75.88 -62.33 -39.47
N GLN A 332 -76.60 -61.36 -38.90
CA GLN A 332 -78.06 -61.38 -38.84
C GLN A 332 -78.71 -61.40 -40.23
N VAL A 333 -78.24 -60.54 -41.14
CA VAL A 333 -78.73 -60.49 -42.54
C VAL A 333 -78.45 -61.81 -43.25
N ARG A 334 -77.26 -62.39 -43.06
CA ARG A 334 -76.89 -63.69 -43.60
C ARG A 334 -77.82 -64.80 -43.09
N GLU A 335 -78.09 -64.84 -41.79
CA GLU A 335 -79.04 -65.81 -41.20
C GLU A 335 -80.46 -65.64 -41.74
N ALA A 336 -80.94 -64.40 -41.84
CA ALA A 336 -82.26 -64.09 -42.39
C ALA A 336 -82.37 -64.51 -43.86
N ALA A 337 -81.32 -64.26 -44.66
CA ALA A 337 -81.25 -64.69 -46.05
C ALA A 337 -81.25 -66.23 -46.17
N CYS A 338 -80.50 -66.95 -45.32
CA CYS A 338 -80.54 -68.41 -45.26
C CYS A 338 -81.94 -68.93 -44.91
N ARG A 339 -82.60 -68.35 -43.89
CA ARG A 339 -83.98 -68.70 -43.53
C ARG A 339 -84.96 -68.44 -44.67
N ALA A 340 -84.86 -67.30 -45.34
CA ALA A 340 -85.71 -66.95 -46.48
C ALA A 340 -85.48 -67.90 -47.67
N ALA A 341 -84.23 -68.26 -47.97
CA ALA A 341 -83.90 -69.22 -49.01
C ALA A 341 -84.50 -70.61 -48.71
N SER A 342 -84.40 -71.09 -47.47
CA SER A 342 -85.04 -72.34 -47.04
C SER A 342 -86.56 -72.29 -47.18
N ALA A 343 -87.21 -71.22 -46.71
CA ALA A 343 -88.65 -71.02 -46.85
C ALA A 343 -89.10 -70.97 -48.33
N ALA A 344 -88.30 -70.36 -49.21
CA ALA A 344 -88.58 -70.32 -50.64
C ALA A 344 -88.48 -71.70 -51.30
N VAL A 345 -87.52 -72.54 -50.89
CA VAL A 345 -87.41 -73.93 -51.35
C VAL A 345 -88.63 -74.74 -50.91
N GLU A 346 -89.07 -74.59 -49.65
CA GLU A 346 -90.29 -75.24 -49.15
C GLU A 346 -91.55 -74.76 -49.89
N ALA A 347 -91.68 -73.45 -50.14
CA ALA A 347 -92.80 -72.90 -50.91
C ALA A 347 -92.81 -73.43 -52.35
N LYS A 348 -91.63 -73.51 -53.01
CA LYS A 348 -91.50 -74.16 -54.32
C LYS A 348 -91.97 -75.62 -54.27
N GLN A 349 -91.53 -76.40 -53.29
CA GLN A 349 -91.98 -77.79 -53.14
C GLN A 349 -93.52 -77.89 -53.00
N LYS A 350 -94.16 -76.95 -52.28
CA LYS A 350 -95.62 -76.87 -52.15
C LYS A 350 -96.33 -76.47 -53.45
N VAL A 351 -95.77 -75.55 -54.23
CA VAL A 351 -96.33 -75.12 -55.53
C VAL A 351 -96.13 -76.19 -56.61
N THR A 352 -94.97 -76.85 -56.66
CA THR A 352 -94.70 -77.98 -57.56
C THR A 352 -95.61 -79.18 -57.27
N ALA A 353 -96.06 -79.34 -56.02
CA ALA A 353 -97.08 -80.33 -55.67
C ALA A 353 -98.51 -79.94 -56.09
N GLY A 354 -98.75 -78.70 -56.54
CA GLY A 354 -100.09 -78.14 -56.74
C GLY A 354 -100.53 -77.82 -58.18
N ILE A 355 -99.66 -77.81 -59.20
CA ILE A 355 -100.03 -77.26 -60.53
C ILE A 355 -99.49 -78.11 -61.70
N LEU A 356 -100.41 -78.81 -62.40
CA LEU A 356 -100.29 -79.31 -63.77
C LEU A 356 -100.95 -78.30 -64.74
N LEU A 357 -100.20 -77.50 -65.50
CA LEU A 357 -100.50 -77.08 -66.90
C LEU A 357 -99.39 -76.12 -67.48
N PRO A 358 -99.23 -76.02 -68.82
CA PRO A 358 -98.01 -75.48 -69.46
C PRO A 358 -98.10 -74.11 -70.20
N THR A 359 -96.92 -73.49 -70.40
CA THR A 359 -96.49 -72.49 -71.45
C THR A 359 -97.10 -71.06 -71.47
N PRO A 360 -96.52 -70.00 -72.12
CA PRO A 360 -95.19 -69.79 -72.75
C PRO A 360 -94.51 -68.39 -72.53
N THR A 361 -93.31 -68.20 -73.13
CA THR A 361 -92.73 -66.96 -73.76
C THR A 361 -92.21 -65.74 -72.96
N ALA A 362 -90.94 -65.41 -73.25
CA ALA A 362 -90.38 -64.10 -73.70
C ALA A 362 -89.67 -63.12 -72.71
N ALA A 363 -88.46 -62.74 -73.17
CA ALA A 363 -87.81 -61.42 -73.12
C ALA A 363 -86.82 -61.04 -71.98
N PRO A 364 -85.82 -60.16 -72.24
CA PRO A 364 -84.49 -60.18 -71.59
C PRO A 364 -84.09 -58.92 -70.76
N VAL A 365 -82.93 -58.99 -70.06
CA VAL A 365 -82.09 -57.88 -69.47
C VAL A 365 -82.59 -57.32 -68.09
N PRO A 366 -81.75 -56.83 -67.12
CA PRO A 366 -80.35 -56.36 -67.15
C PRO A 366 -79.35 -56.98 -66.14
N ARG A 367 -78.07 -56.72 -66.43
CA ARG A 367 -76.87 -57.02 -65.63
C ARG A 367 -76.74 -56.07 -64.41
N PRO A 368 -76.21 -56.52 -63.26
CA PRO A 368 -75.80 -55.61 -62.20
C PRO A 368 -74.50 -54.90 -62.59
N GLN A 369 -74.54 -53.58 -62.53
CA GLN A 369 -73.39 -52.69 -62.75
C GLN A 369 -72.37 -52.89 -61.63
N ASP A 370 -71.20 -53.43 -61.97
CA ASP A 370 -69.93 -53.07 -61.34
C ASP A 370 -69.71 -51.57 -61.58
N GLY A 371 -69.86 -50.74 -60.55
CA GLY A 371 -69.93 -49.29 -60.78
C GLY A 371 -69.84 -48.42 -59.55
N CYS A 372 -68.76 -48.49 -58.79
CA CYS A 372 -68.27 -47.35 -57.99
C CYS A 372 -66.79 -47.50 -57.66
N GLY A 373 -65.98 -47.81 -58.68
CA GLY A 373 -64.61 -47.30 -58.69
C GLY A 373 -64.73 -45.80 -58.90
N HIS A 374 -64.67 -45.02 -57.83
CA HIS A 374 -64.35 -43.60 -57.94
C HIS A 374 -62.97 -43.50 -58.57
N ALA A 375 -62.91 -43.50 -59.90
CA ALA A 375 -61.83 -42.88 -60.62
C ALA A 375 -61.87 -41.43 -60.15
N LEU A 376 -61.09 -41.14 -59.11
CA LEU A 376 -60.72 -39.78 -58.77
C LEU A 376 -60.26 -39.19 -60.10
N ASP A 377 -61.03 -38.22 -60.61
CA ASP A 377 -60.70 -37.57 -61.88
C ASP A 377 -59.20 -37.31 -61.89
N SER A 378 -58.53 -37.68 -62.97
CA SER A 378 -57.08 -37.46 -63.12
C SER A 378 -56.69 -36.02 -62.74
N ASN A 379 -57.62 -35.08 -62.93
CA ASN A 379 -57.55 -33.69 -62.51
C ASN A 379 -57.43 -33.51 -60.98
N THR A 380 -58.15 -34.28 -60.17
CA THR A 380 -58.11 -34.23 -58.69
C THR A 380 -56.77 -34.78 -58.16
N CYS A 381 -56.25 -35.86 -58.77
CA CYS A 381 -54.91 -36.37 -58.45
C CYS A 381 -53.82 -35.37 -58.83
N ASN A 382 -53.92 -34.73 -59.99
CA ASN A 382 -52.98 -33.69 -60.42
C ASN A 382 -53.05 -32.44 -59.51
N ALA A 383 -54.24 -32.02 -59.06
CA ALA A 383 -54.39 -30.92 -58.12
C ALA A 383 -53.75 -31.21 -56.75
N LEU A 384 -53.89 -32.44 -56.24
CA LEU A 384 -53.23 -32.89 -55.00
C LEU A 384 -51.70 -32.92 -55.15
N LEU A 385 -51.18 -33.39 -56.29
CA LEU A 385 -49.75 -33.38 -56.57
C LEU A 385 -49.19 -31.94 -56.67
N GLU A 386 -49.95 -31.02 -57.25
CA GLU A 386 -49.51 -29.62 -57.38
C GLU A 386 -49.53 -28.89 -56.03
N LEU A 387 -50.52 -29.15 -55.16
CA LEU A 387 -50.51 -28.69 -53.76
C LEU A 387 -49.31 -29.24 -52.98
N TYR A 388 -48.95 -30.51 -53.19
CA TYR A 388 -47.78 -31.11 -52.56
C TYR A 388 -46.47 -30.45 -53.03
N ARG A 389 -46.34 -30.19 -54.33
CA ARG A 389 -45.20 -29.43 -54.90
C ARG A 389 -45.14 -28.01 -54.37
N GLN A 390 -46.28 -27.33 -54.21
CA GLN A 390 -46.35 -25.98 -53.67
C GLN A 390 -45.91 -25.94 -52.20
N ARG A 391 -46.40 -26.85 -51.36
CA ARG A 391 -45.99 -26.98 -49.96
C ARG A 391 -44.50 -27.29 -49.82
N ARG A 392 -43.95 -28.14 -50.69
CA ARG A 392 -42.49 -28.45 -50.71
C ARG A 392 -41.66 -27.21 -51.08
N ARG A 393 -42.10 -26.41 -52.06
CA ARG A 393 -41.46 -25.12 -52.41
C ARG A 393 -41.52 -24.14 -51.23
N GLN A 394 -42.63 -24.09 -50.50
CA GLN A 394 -42.79 -23.23 -49.33
C GLN A 394 -41.86 -23.64 -48.17
N GLN A 395 -41.73 -24.94 -47.89
CA GLN A 395 -40.76 -25.43 -46.89
C GLN A 395 -39.31 -25.13 -47.29
N GLN A 396 -38.96 -25.20 -48.58
CA GLN A 396 -37.63 -24.81 -49.03
C GLN A 396 -37.36 -23.31 -48.86
N ARG A 397 -38.35 -22.44 -49.09
CA ARG A 397 -38.24 -20.99 -48.80
C ARG A 397 -38.02 -20.74 -47.31
N LEU A 398 -38.79 -21.39 -46.43
CA LEU A 398 -38.62 -21.26 -44.98
C LEU A 398 -37.25 -21.76 -44.50
N ARG A 399 -36.71 -22.85 -45.07
CA ARG A 399 -35.35 -23.31 -44.75
C ARG A 399 -34.28 -22.31 -45.19
N ARG A 400 -34.41 -21.73 -46.39
CA ARG A 400 -33.50 -20.68 -46.87
C ARG A 400 -33.56 -19.43 -46.00
N GLU A 401 -34.76 -19.01 -45.62
CA GLU A 401 -34.95 -17.85 -44.74
C GLU A 401 -34.39 -18.10 -43.34
N LYS A 402 -34.56 -19.32 -42.80
CA LYS A 402 -33.99 -19.71 -41.50
C LYS A 402 -32.45 -19.74 -41.52
N LEU A 403 -31.85 -20.17 -42.63
CA LEU A 403 -30.39 -20.11 -42.82
C LEU A 403 -29.90 -18.66 -42.94
N LEU A 404 -30.60 -17.81 -43.68
CA LEU A 404 -30.25 -16.40 -43.81
C LEU A 404 -30.30 -15.67 -42.45
N LYS A 405 -31.41 -15.85 -41.71
CA LYS A 405 -31.57 -15.31 -40.35
C LYS A 405 -30.59 -15.90 -39.34
N GLY A 406 -30.11 -17.13 -39.56
CA GLY A 406 -29.09 -17.76 -38.73
C GLY A 406 -27.72 -17.14 -38.93
N MET A 407 -27.34 -16.78 -40.16
CA MET A 407 -26.06 -16.13 -40.44
C MET A 407 -25.98 -14.71 -39.87
N ASP A 408 -27.08 -13.97 -39.85
CA ASP A 408 -27.09 -12.62 -39.27
C ASP A 408 -26.83 -12.62 -37.75
N ARG A 409 -27.14 -13.72 -37.03
CA ARG A 409 -26.83 -13.82 -35.59
C ARG A 409 -25.35 -14.09 -35.29
N TYR A 410 -24.55 -14.53 -36.26
CA TYR A 410 -23.10 -14.69 -36.11
C TYR A 410 -22.32 -13.50 -36.64
N ARG A 411 -23.00 -12.53 -37.25
CA ARG A 411 -22.43 -11.22 -37.58
C ARG A 411 -22.65 -10.26 -36.40
N GLU A 412 -22.26 -10.67 -35.20
CA GLU A 412 -22.04 -9.69 -34.15
C GLU A 412 -20.96 -8.71 -34.62
N PRO A 413 -21.09 -7.40 -34.30
CA PRO A 413 -20.03 -6.45 -34.54
C PRO A 413 -18.77 -6.99 -33.87
N SER A 414 -17.79 -7.39 -34.68
CA SER A 414 -16.46 -7.75 -34.21
C SER A 414 -15.99 -6.65 -33.26
N LEU A 415 -16.02 -6.95 -31.96
CA LEU A 415 -15.52 -6.10 -30.88
C LEU A 415 -14.01 -5.87 -30.98
N TYR A 416 -13.34 -6.49 -31.95
CA TYR A 416 -12.10 -5.95 -32.52
C TYR A 416 -12.43 -4.77 -33.43
N GLY A 417 -12.89 -3.68 -32.81
CA GLY A 417 -12.74 -2.36 -33.38
C GLY A 417 -11.26 -2.09 -33.56
N ASP A 418 -10.90 -1.75 -34.80
CA ASP A 418 -9.73 -0.96 -35.19
C ASP A 418 -8.76 -0.63 -34.05
N HIS A 419 -7.92 -1.59 -33.68
CA HIS A 419 -6.63 -1.25 -33.11
C HIS A 419 -5.76 -0.81 -34.28
N SER A 420 -5.97 0.44 -34.69
CA SER A 420 -5.00 1.19 -35.47
C SER A 420 -3.67 1.07 -34.74
N PHE A 421 -2.79 0.24 -35.29
CA PHE A 421 -1.38 0.23 -34.97
C PHE A 421 -0.87 1.66 -35.16
N TYR A 422 -0.82 2.44 -34.07
CA TYR A 422 0.00 3.63 -34.04
C TYR A 422 1.45 3.13 -34.06
N PRO A 423 2.24 3.46 -35.09
CA PRO A 423 3.65 3.15 -35.08
C PRO A 423 4.28 3.98 -33.97
N MET A 424 4.73 3.32 -32.90
CA MET A 424 5.56 3.94 -31.88
C MET A 424 6.74 4.61 -32.59
N ARG A 425 6.75 5.94 -32.57
CA ARG A 425 7.90 6.74 -32.96
C ARG A 425 9.05 6.38 -32.03
N SER A 426 10.09 5.81 -32.62
CA SER A 426 11.43 5.72 -32.05
C SER A 426 11.87 7.11 -31.63
N LEU A 427 12.01 7.34 -30.32
CA LEU A 427 12.79 8.46 -29.80
C LEU A 427 14.18 7.94 -29.51
N TYR A 428 15.11 8.46 -30.31
CA TYR A 428 16.54 8.56 -30.01
C TYR A 428 16.76 9.40 -28.75
#